data_AF-A0A7X6L6I6-F1
#
_entry.id   AF-A0A7X6L6I6-F1
#
_cell.length_a   1.000
_cell.length_b   1.000
_cell.length_c   1.000
_cell.angle_alpha   90.00
_cell.angle_beta   90.00
_cell.angle_gamma   90.00
#
_symmetry.space_group_name_H-M   'P 1'
#
loop_
_entity.id
_entity.type
_entity.pdbx_description
1 polymer ?
#
loop_
_entity_poly.entity_id
_entity_poly.type
_entity_poly.pdbx_seq_one_letter_code
_entity_poly.pdbx_strand_id
1 'polypeptide(L)' 'MSRTIRIPAAELADHVGESVVGYGTLTQAGVVQPGGDLVVAVFGVETNRREKSFTPGQLVELEVTE' A
#
# COMPACT_ATOMS: atom_id res chain seq x y z
N MET A 1 6.53 -12.28 14.56
CA MET A 1 6.81 -13.04 13.32
C MET A 1 6.22 -12.26 12.14
N SER A 2 6.52 -12.58 10.87
CA SER A 2 5.81 -11.94 9.74
C SER A 2 4.71 -12.85 9.18
N ARG A 3 3.57 -12.25 8.78
CA ARG A 3 2.47 -12.92 8.09
C ARG A 3 2.01 -12.11 6.90
N THR A 4 1.57 -12.77 5.84
CA THR A 4 1.00 -12.09 4.67
C THR A 4 -0.52 -12.04 4.75
N ILE A 5 -1.11 -10.85 4.60
CA ILE A 5 -2.56 -10.63 4.50
C ILE A 5 -2.93 -10.02 3.15
N ARG A 6 -4.21 -10.13 2.78
CA ARG A 6 -4.77 -9.49 1.58
C ARG A 6 -5.85 -8.51 2.00
N ILE A 7 -5.74 -7.27 1.55
CA ILE A 7 -6.72 -6.21 1.85
C ILE A 7 -7.08 -5.42 0.59
N PRO A 8 -8.26 -4.78 0.55
CA PRO A 8 -8.58 -3.80 -0.49
C PRO A 8 -7.59 -2.63 -0.47
N ALA A 9 -7.23 -2.11 -1.64
CA ALA A 9 -6.26 -1.02 -1.74
C ALA A 9 -6.72 0.25 -1.01
N ALA A 10 -8.04 0.47 -0.90
CA ALA A 10 -8.60 1.59 -0.14
C ALA A 10 -8.21 1.57 1.35
N GLU A 11 -7.92 0.40 1.91
CA GLU A 11 -7.55 0.22 3.32
C GLU A 11 -6.04 0.38 3.54
N LEU A 12 -5.22 0.53 2.49
CA LEU A 12 -3.77 0.69 2.64
C LEU A 12 -3.35 1.87 3.54
N ALA A 13 -4.19 2.91 3.65
CA ALA A 13 -3.91 4.06 4.51
C ALA A 13 -3.79 3.69 5.99
N ASP A 14 -4.46 2.62 6.43
CA ASP A 14 -4.41 2.14 7.81
C ASP A 14 -3.19 1.23 8.09
N HIS A 15 -2.42 0.90 7.03
CA HIS A 15 -1.33 -0.07 7.05
C HIS A 15 0.05 0.56 6.75
N VAL A 16 0.20 1.86 7.01
CA VAL A 16 1.49 2.55 6.84
C VAL A 16 2.52 1.97 7.80
N GLY A 17 3.71 1.65 7.28
CA GLY A 17 4.79 0.96 7.98
C GLY A 17 4.87 -0.54 7.66
N GLU A 18 3.85 -1.12 7.02
CA GLU A 18 3.86 -2.52 6.58
C GLU A 18 4.43 -2.67 5.18
N SER A 19 4.95 -3.85 4.85
CA SER A 19 5.62 -4.09 3.57
C SER A 19 4.65 -4.66 2.55
N VAL A 20 4.53 -4.05 1.37
CA VAL A 20 3.79 -4.63 0.25
C VAL A 20 4.72 -5.53 -0.55
N VAL A 21 4.24 -6.74 -0.86
CA VAL A 21 4.97 -7.71 -1.68
C VAL A 21 5.31 -7.09 -3.03
N GLY A 22 6.61 -7.05 -3.34
CA GLY A 22 7.14 -6.52 -4.60
C GLY A 22 7.31 -4.99 -4.67
N TYR A 23 6.91 -4.25 -3.64
CA TYR A 23 7.04 -2.78 -3.62
C TYR A 23 7.85 -2.23 -2.44
N GLY A 24 7.92 -2.96 -1.32
CA GLY A 24 8.67 -2.54 -0.13
C GLY A 24 7.78 -1.94 0.95
N THR A 25 8.37 -1.23 1.91
CA THR A 25 7.63 -0.67 3.05
C THR A 25 6.72 0.46 2.59
N LEU A 26 5.43 0.35 2.90
CA LEU A 26 4.44 1.37 2.65
C LEU A 26 4.73 2.56 3.57
N THR A 27 5.12 3.68 2.98
CA THR A 27 5.50 4.89 3.73
C THR A 27 4.40 5.93 3.79
N GLN A 28 3.51 5.92 2.80
CA GLN A 28 2.36 6.80 2.72
C GLN A 28 1.34 6.19 1.76
N ALA A 29 0.04 6.30 2.06
CA ALA A 29 -1.02 6.04 1.09
C ALA A 29 -2.08 7.13 1.20
N GLY A 30 -2.74 7.43 0.09
CA GLY A 30 -3.84 8.37 0.02
C GLY A 30 -4.81 8.04 -1.09
N VAL A 31 -6.07 8.39 -0.89
CA VAL A 31 -7.12 8.30 -1.90
C VAL A 31 -7.20 9.65 -2.60
N VAL A 32 -6.95 9.71 -3.90
CA VAL A 32 -7.05 10.94 -4.69
C VAL A 32 -8.36 10.89 -5.47
N GLN A 33 -9.29 11.80 -5.19
CA GLN A 33 -10.50 11.99 -5.99
C GLN A 33 -10.65 13.46 -6.37
N PRO A 34 -10.93 13.71 -7.66
CA PRO A 34 -12.33 13.97 -8.01
C PRO A 34 -12.78 12.98 -9.09
N GLY A 35 -13.55 11.96 -8.69
CA GLY A 35 -14.10 10.97 -9.62
C GLY A 35 -14.30 9.56 -9.04
N GLY A 36 -13.46 9.10 -8.10
CA GLY A 36 -13.74 7.87 -7.35
C GLY A 36 -12.60 6.86 -7.24
N ASP A 37 -11.80 6.69 -8.29
CA ASP A 37 -11.32 5.34 -8.60
C ASP A 37 -9.83 5.07 -8.38
N LEU A 38 -9.09 5.94 -7.68
CA LEU A 38 -7.64 5.77 -7.53
C LEU A 38 -7.12 5.95 -6.10
N VAL A 39 -6.39 4.93 -5.64
CA VAL A 39 -5.53 4.99 -4.46
C VAL A 39 -4.09 5.11 -4.93
N VAL A 40 -3.36 6.10 -4.41
CA VAL A 40 -1.94 6.28 -4.68
C VAL A 40 -1.16 5.94 -3.41
N ALA A 41 -0.26 4.97 -3.51
CA ALA A 41 0.59 4.54 -2.41
C ALA A 41 2.06 4.75 -2.75
N VAL A 42 2.82 5.13 -1.73
CA VAL A 42 4.24 5.46 -1.77
C VAL A 42 4.98 4.41 -0.97
N PHE A 43 5.88 3.71 -1.63
CA PHE A 43 6.73 2.70 -1.03
C PHE A 43 8.17 3.23 -0.93
N GLY A 44 8.75 3.06 0.25
CA GLY A 44 10.15 3.37 0.51
C GLY A 44 10.95 2.08 0.64
N VAL A 45 12.03 1.95 -0.13
CA VAL A 45 13.07 0.94 0.11
C VAL A 45 14.40 1.66 0.20
N GLU A 46 14.92 1.84 1.42
CA GLU A 46 16.21 2.37 1.91
C GLU A 46 16.90 3.55 1.20
N THR A 47 16.70 3.79 -0.10
CA THR A 47 17.14 4.97 -0.88
C THR A 47 16.23 5.30 -2.08
N ASN A 48 15.19 4.52 -2.39
CA ASN A 48 14.30 4.76 -3.53
C ASN A 48 12.83 4.82 -3.12
N ARG A 49 12.18 5.94 -3.47
CA ARG A 49 10.73 6.13 -3.36
C ARG A 49 10.07 5.64 -4.66
N ARG A 50 9.09 4.74 -4.56
CA ARG A 50 8.25 4.30 -5.68
C ARG A 50 6.80 4.62 -5.40
N GLU A 51 6.14 5.22 -6.37
CA GLU A 51 4.70 5.48 -6.31
C GLU A 51 3.98 4.47 -7.18
N LYS A 52 2.89 3.90 -6.67
CA LYS A 52 2.01 3.02 -7.43
C LYS A 52 0.56 3.35 -7.15
N SER A 53 -0.21 3.29 -8.22
CA SER A 53 -1.64 3.47 -8.17
C SER A 53 -2.36 2.12 -8.17
N PHE A 54 -3.46 2.07 -7.43
CA PHE A 54 -4.31 0.90 -7.26
C PHE A 54 -5.77 1.34 -7.42
N THR A 55 -6.63 0.43 -7.89
CA THR A 55 -8.07 0.66 -7.81
C THR A 55 -8.58 0.34 -6.40
N PRO A 56 -9.57 1.06 -5.85
CA PRO A 56 -10.03 0.87 -4.47
C PRO A 56 -10.39 -0.58 -4.11
N GLY A 57 -11.00 -1.33 -5.05
CA GLY A 57 -11.37 -2.73 -4.88
C GLY A 57 -10.26 -3.74 -5.22
N GLN A 58 -9.08 -3.29 -5.66
CA GLN A 58 -7.96 -4.18 -5.91
C GLN A 58 -7.46 -4.76 -4.59
N LEU A 59 -7.33 -6.09 -4.53
CA LEU A 59 -6.67 -6.74 -3.41
C LEU A 59 -5.15 -6.57 -3.51
N VAL A 60 -4.54 -6.18 -2.39
CA VAL A 60 -3.11 -5.95 -2.23
C VAL A 60 -2.58 -6.88 -1.15
N GLU A 61 -1.42 -7.49 -1.39
CA GLU A 61 -0.76 -8.39 -0.44
C GLU A 61 0.24 -7.61 0.42
N LEU A 62 0.03 -7.65 1.74
CA LEU A 62 0.87 -7.00 2.75
C LEU A 62 1.55 -8.05 3.63
N GLU A 63 2.85 -7.89 3.84
CA GLU A 63 3.61 -8.54 4.89
C GLU A 63 3.55 -7.69 6.16
N VAL A 64 2.87 -8.22 7.16
CA VAL A 64 2.70 -7.63 8.49
C VAL A 64 3.71 -8.28 9.42
N THR A 65 4.51 -7.48 10.11
CA THR A 65 5.42 -7.96 11.14
C THR A 65 4.87 -7.55 12.50
N GLU A 66 4.75 -8.50 13.43
CA GLU A 66 4.36 -8.23 14.83
C GLU A 66 5.44 -7.48 15.61
#